data_AF-A0ABC8TX94-F1
#
_entry.id   AF-A0ABC8TX94-F1
#
_cell.length_a   1.000
_cell.length_b   1.000
_cell.length_c   1.000
_cell.angle_alpha   90.00
_cell.angle_beta   90.00
_cell.angle_gamma   90.00
#
_symmetry.space_group_name_H-M   'P 1'
#
loop_
_entity.id
_entity.type
_entity.pdbx_description
1 polymer ?
#
loop_
_entity_poly.entity_id
_entity_poly.type
_entity_poly.pdbx_seq_one_letter_code
_entity_poly.pdbx_strand_id
1 'polypeptide(L)'
;MKFGKRLKQQIQETLPGWRDKFLSYKDLKKLVRLISSAPPLLNGSLEYGRAEAEFVYLLNNEIEKFNGFFMEQEEDFIIRNKELQQRIQRVIQIWGPNGSKPSEADYEEEMARTRKDIVNFHGEM
;
A
#
# COMPACT_ATOMS: atom_id res chain seq x y z
N MET A 1 0.80 2.34 26.76
CA MET A 1 0.31 2.97 25.50
C MET A 1 -0.91 2.25 24.93
N LYS A 2 -1.84 2.99 24.30
CA LYS A 2 -3.09 2.46 23.68
C LYS A 2 -2.96 2.09 22.18
N PHE A 3 -1.75 2.13 21.61
CA PHE A 3 -1.50 1.91 20.18
C PHE A 3 -2.13 0.63 19.62
N GLY A 4 -1.92 -0.53 20.27
CA GLY A 4 -2.48 -1.79 19.77
C GLY A 4 -4.01 -1.84 19.68
N LYS A 5 -4.73 -1.03 20.48
CA LYS A 5 -6.19 -0.89 20.35
C LYS A 5 -6.56 -0.05 19.13
N ARG A 6 -5.85 1.05 18.91
CA ARG A 6 -6.02 1.92 17.73
C ARG A 6 -5.73 1.16 16.44
N LEU A 7 -4.62 0.42 16.39
CA LEU A 7 -4.26 -0.41 15.25
C LEU A 7 -5.34 -1.45 14.94
N LYS A 8 -5.87 -2.14 15.96
CA LYS A 8 -6.95 -3.10 15.76
C LYS A 8 -8.21 -2.45 15.19
N GLN A 9 -8.58 -1.26 15.67
CA GLN A 9 -9.72 -0.52 15.16
C GLN A 9 -9.51 -0.12 13.69
N GLN A 10 -8.33 0.42 13.35
CA GLN A 10 -7.98 0.79 11.99
C GLN A 10 -8.04 -0.42 11.04
N ILE A 11 -7.55 -1.60 11.45
CA ILE A 11 -7.67 -2.85 10.67
C ILE A 11 -9.15 -3.21 10.41
N GLN A 12 -10.04 -3.01 11.38
CA GLN A 12 -11.47 -3.32 11.21
C GLN A 12 -12.16 -2.35 10.24
N GLU A 13 -11.76 -1.08 10.27
CA GLU A 13 -12.26 -0.02 9.38
C GLU A 13 -11.67 -0.08 7.96
N THR A 14 -10.54 -0.79 7.79
CA THR A 14 -9.88 -0.95 6.48
C THR A 14 -10.54 -2.06 5.65
N LEU A 15 -10.37 -1.98 4.32
CA LEU A 15 -10.78 -2.98 3.34
C LEU A 15 -10.40 -4.41 3.79
N PRO A 16 -11.33 -5.38 3.71
CA PRO A 16 -11.08 -6.75 4.17
C PRO A 16 -9.81 -7.39 3.60
N GLY A 17 -9.50 -7.14 2.32
CA GLY A 17 -8.33 -7.68 1.64
C GLY A 17 -6.99 -7.05 2.03
N TRP A 18 -6.97 -6.00 2.84
CA TRP A 18 -5.75 -5.34 3.30
C TRP A 18 -5.43 -5.66 4.76
N ARG A 19 -6.32 -6.37 5.47
CA ARG A 19 -6.21 -6.58 6.93
C ARG A 19 -4.99 -7.42 7.31
N ASP A 20 -4.61 -8.37 6.47
CA ASP A 20 -3.41 -9.22 6.62
C ASP A 20 -2.11 -8.45 6.35
N LYS A 21 -2.20 -7.32 5.65
CA LYS A 21 -1.04 -6.47 5.31
C LYS A 21 -0.57 -5.60 6.47
N PHE A 22 -1.37 -5.44 7.53
CA PHE A 22 -0.98 -4.67 8.71
C PHE A 22 0.07 -5.38 9.58
N LEU A 23 0.75 -4.60 10.42
CA LEU A 23 1.76 -5.10 11.35
C LEU A 23 1.17 -6.13 12.30
N SER A 24 1.84 -7.27 12.44
CA SER A 24 1.63 -8.29 13.49
C SER A 24 2.10 -7.79 14.86
N TYR A 25 1.62 -6.60 15.25
CA TYR A 25 2.11 -5.81 16.39
C TYR A 25 2.03 -6.57 17.71
N LYS A 26 1.01 -7.41 17.89
CA LYS A 26 0.87 -8.19 19.13
C LYS A 26 2.01 -9.19 19.31
N ASP A 27 2.44 -9.85 18.25
CA ASP A 27 3.45 -10.90 18.33
C ASP A 27 4.85 -10.30 18.46
N LEU A 28 5.16 -9.27 17.66
CA LEU A 28 6.36 -8.45 17.86
C LEU A 28 6.45 -7.89 19.29
N LYS A 29 5.34 -7.38 19.84
CA LYS A 29 5.30 -6.87 21.21
C LYS A 29 5.55 -7.95 22.26
N LYS A 30 5.12 -9.20 22.04
CA LYS A 30 5.40 -10.31 22.97
C LYS A 30 6.90 -10.58 23.02
N LEU A 31 7.56 -10.64 21.86
CA LEU A 31 9.00 -10.86 21.76
C LEU A 31 9.79 -9.71 22.42
N VAL A 32 9.44 -8.46 22.13
CA VAL A 32 10.06 -7.29 22.78
C VAL A 32 9.94 -7.35 24.30
N ARG A 33 8.78 -7.77 24.82
CA ARG A 33 8.60 -7.93 26.27
C ARG A 33 9.47 -9.01 26.86
N LEU A 34 9.65 -10.13 26.15
CA LEU A 34 10.49 -11.23 26.60
C LEU A 34 11.96 -10.79 26.67
N ILE A 35 12.42 -10.08 25.64
CA ILE A 35 13.76 -9.47 25.59
C ILE A 35 13.94 -8.44 26.72
N SER A 36 12.95 -7.57 26.93
CA SER A 36 13.03 -6.48 27.93
C SER A 36 12.86 -6.94 29.37
N SER A 37 12.29 -8.12 29.61
CA SER A 37 12.06 -8.66 30.96
C SER A 37 13.22 -9.55 31.45
N ALA A 38 14.22 -9.81 30.60
CA ALA A 38 15.38 -10.60 30.97
C ALA A 38 16.26 -9.85 32.00
N PRO A 39 16.63 -10.47 33.13
CA PRO A 39 17.58 -9.89 34.08
C PRO A 39 18.93 -9.56 33.41
N PRO A 40 19.63 -8.48 33.80
CA PRO A 40 20.93 -8.10 33.23
C PRO A 40 22.00 -9.20 33.29
N LEU A 41 21.89 -10.12 34.25
CA LEU A 41 22.79 -11.28 34.42
C LEU A 41 22.58 -12.37 33.36
N LEU A 42 21.48 -12.32 32.60
CA LEU A 42 21.14 -13.23 31.50
C LEU A 42 21.29 -12.54 30.12
N ASN A 43 21.86 -11.33 30.06
CA ASN A 43 22.30 -10.72 28.80
C ASN A 43 23.39 -11.62 28.19
N GLY A 44 23.01 -12.46 27.23
CA GLY A 44 23.86 -13.51 26.66
C GLY A 44 23.39 -14.94 26.92
N SER A 45 22.26 -15.15 27.61
CA SER A 45 21.63 -16.47 27.69
C SER A 45 21.15 -16.90 26.29
N LEU A 46 21.21 -18.21 26.02
CA LEU A 46 20.74 -18.79 24.76
C LEU A 46 19.27 -18.45 24.46
N GLU A 47 18.43 -18.29 25.51
CA GLU A 47 17.03 -17.92 25.36
C GLU A 47 16.86 -16.45 24.96
N TYR A 48 17.69 -15.55 25.49
CA TYR A 48 17.69 -14.14 25.09
C TYR A 48 18.06 -14.00 23.61
N GLY A 49 19.18 -14.63 23.21
CA GLY A 49 19.63 -14.61 21.81
C GLY A 49 18.62 -15.22 20.86
N ARG A 50 17.89 -16.27 21.29
CA ARG A 50 16.79 -16.84 20.49
C ARG A 50 15.64 -15.86 20.31
N ALA A 51 15.20 -15.19 21.37
CA ALA A 51 14.09 -14.25 21.32
C ALA A 51 14.41 -13.01 20.47
N GLU A 52 15.65 -12.52 20.56
CA GLU A 52 16.15 -11.43 19.72
C GLU A 52 16.19 -11.85 18.25
N ALA A 53 16.76 -13.01 17.94
CA ALA A 53 16.80 -13.53 16.57
C ALA A 53 15.39 -13.74 15.99
N GLU A 54 14.46 -14.27 16.80
CA GLU A 54 13.05 -14.45 16.40
C GLU A 54 12.36 -13.10 16.17
N PHE A 55 12.63 -12.09 17.00
CA PHE A 55 12.12 -10.74 16.81
C PHE A 55 12.61 -10.12 15.51
N VAL A 56 13.92 -10.18 15.25
CA VAL A 56 14.52 -9.63 14.02
C VAL A 56 13.98 -10.34 12.79
N TYR A 57 13.88 -11.68 12.83
CA TYR A 57 13.30 -12.46 11.75
C TYR A 57 11.85 -12.05 11.46
N LEU A 58 11.00 -12.00 12.49
CA LEU A 58 9.60 -11.59 12.32
C LEU A 58 9.48 -10.15 11.84
N LEU A 59 10.31 -9.24 12.34
CA LEU A 59 10.31 -7.84 11.93
C LEU A 59 10.68 -7.69 10.45
N ASN A 60 11.72 -8.39 9.99
CA ASN A 60 12.13 -8.38 8.59
C ASN A 60 11.01 -8.90 7.68
N ASN A 61 10.37 -10.01 8.04
CA ASN A 61 9.24 -10.54 7.28
C ASN A 61 8.06 -9.56 7.23
N GLU A 62 7.78 -8.85 8.31
CA GLU A 62 6.74 -7.82 8.34
C GLU A 62 7.10 -6.60 7.48
N ILE A 63 8.38 -6.21 7.43
CA ILE A 63 8.88 -5.17 6.53
C ILE A 63 8.77 -5.61 5.07
N GLU A 64 9.20 -6.82 4.74
CA GLU A 64 9.07 -7.37 3.38
C GLU A 64 7.61 -7.43 2.93
N LYS A 65 6.71 -7.85 3.82
CA LYS A 65 5.26 -7.84 3.57
C LYS A 65 4.74 -6.44 3.27
N PHE A 66 5.15 -5.44 4.06
CA PHE A 66 4.76 -4.06 3.81
C PHE A 66 5.30 -3.55 2.48
N ASN A 67 6.60 -3.75 2.24
CA ASN A 67 7.23 -3.33 1.01
C ASN A 67 6.56 -3.98 -0.20
N GLY A 68 6.34 -5.29 -0.17
CA GLY A 68 5.62 -5.99 -1.24
C GLY A 68 4.24 -5.39 -1.50
N PHE A 69 3.43 -5.21 -0.45
CA PHE A 69 2.10 -4.61 -0.58
C PHE A 69 2.14 -3.19 -1.16
N PHE A 70 2.96 -2.30 -0.61
CA PHE A 70 3.01 -0.91 -1.08
C PHE A 70 3.62 -0.78 -2.47
N MET A 71 4.60 -1.62 -2.82
CA MET A 71 5.19 -1.65 -4.16
C MET A 71 4.17 -2.12 -5.20
N GLU A 72 3.41 -3.20 -4.93
CA GLU A 72 2.34 -3.67 -5.82
C GLU A 72 1.27 -2.59 -6.03
N GLN A 73 0.81 -1.96 -4.95
CA GLN A 73 -0.18 -0.88 -5.04
C GLN A 73 0.38 0.32 -5.83
N GLU A 74 1.60 0.76 -5.55
CA GLU A 74 2.24 1.87 -6.25
C GLU A 74 2.42 1.57 -7.74
N GLU A 75 2.84 0.35 -8.09
CA GLU A 75 2.98 -0.09 -9.48
C GLU A 75 1.62 -0.03 -10.21
N ASP A 76 0.55 -0.54 -9.61
CA ASP A 76 -0.80 -0.45 -10.17
C ASP A 76 -1.25 1.00 -10.38
N PHE A 77 -0.94 1.91 -9.45
CA PHE A 77 -1.23 3.33 -9.62
C PHE A 77 -0.41 3.97 -10.75
N ILE A 78 0.89 3.67 -10.84
CA ILE A 78 1.76 4.19 -11.90
C ILE A 78 1.28 3.72 -13.28
N ILE A 79 0.95 2.43 -13.41
CA ILE A 79 0.45 1.86 -14.66
C ILE A 79 -0.84 2.55 -15.08
N ARG A 80 -1.85 2.61 -14.21
CA ARG A 80 -3.15 3.23 -14.53
C ARG A 80 -3.04 4.72 -14.82
N ASN A 81 -2.19 5.44 -14.09
CA ASN A 81 -1.91 6.85 -14.39
C ASN A 81 -1.32 7.02 -15.80
N LYS A 82 -0.38 6.16 -16.19
CA LYS A 82 0.22 6.18 -17.53
C LYS A 82 -0.81 5.84 -18.61
N GLU A 83 -1.68 4.87 -18.38
CA GLU A 83 -2.77 4.52 -19.30
C GLU A 83 -3.76 5.68 -19.49
N LEU A 84 -4.13 6.38 -18.41
CA LEU A 84 -4.98 7.57 -18.47
C LEU A 84 -4.31 8.69 -19.30
N GLN A 85 -3.03 8.97 -19.06
CA GLN A 85 -2.26 9.94 -19.84
C GLN A 85 -2.23 9.58 -21.33
N GLN A 86 -1.98 8.31 -21.66
CA GLN A 86 -1.99 7.81 -23.03
C GLN A 86 -3.38 7.90 -23.67
N ARG A 87 -4.45 7.65 -22.90
CA ARG A 87 -5.83 7.81 -23.40
C ARG A 87 -6.12 9.27 -23.75
N ILE A 88 -5.76 10.23 -22.89
CA ILE A 88 -5.91 11.66 -23.18
C ILE A 88 -5.18 12.01 -24.49
N GLN A 89 -3.92 11.58 -24.63
CA GLN A 89 -3.14 11.84 -25.84
C GLN A 89 -3.81 11.24 -27.10
N ARG A 90 -4.31 10.00 -27.01
CA ARG A 90 -5.03 9.35 -28.13
C ARG A 90 -6.30 10.12 -28.51
N VAL A 91 -7.10 10.55 -27.54
CA VAL A 91 -8.32 11.33 -27.81
C VAL A 91 -7.99 12.65 -28.51
N ILE A 92 -6.96 13.37 -28.04
CA ILE A 92 -6.49 14.61 -28.67
C ILE A 92 -5.98 14.36 -30.10
N GLN A 93 -5.19 13.30 -30.32
CA GLN A 93 -4.60 12.99 -31.63
C GLN A 93 -5.62 12.48 -32.65
N ILE A 94 -6.70 11.83 -32.21
CA ILE A 94 -7.72 11.32 -33.13
C ILE A 94 -8.78 12.39 -33.37
N TRP A 95 -9.43 12.87 -32.31
CA TRP A 95 -10.65 13.65 -32.41
C TRP A 95 -10.45 15.15 -32.17
N GLY A 96 -9.30 15.55 -31.64
CA GLY A 96 -9.01 16.96 -31.35
C GLY A 96 -8.97 17.84 -32.61
N PRO A 97 -8.89 19.18 -32.43
CA PRO A 97 -8.97 20.13 -33.54
C PRO A 97 -7.93 19.91 -34.66
N ASN A 98 -6.75 19.40 -34.29
CA ASN A 98 -5.65 19.06 -35.21
C ASN A 98 -5.44 17.54 -35.32
N GLY A 99 -6.47 16.75 -35.02
CA GLY A 99 -6.40 15.30 -34.99
C GLY A 99 -6.49 14.66 -36.38
N SER A 100 -6.29 13.34 -36.44
CA SER A 100 -6.40 12.56 -37.67
C SER A 100 -7.84 12.43 -38.18
N LYS A 101 -8.83 12.53 -37.28
CA LYS A 101 -10.28 12.50 -37.56
C LYS A 101 -10.99 13.51 -36.66
N PRO A 102 -10.85 14.83 -36.90
CA PRO A 102 -11.44 15.83 -36.01
C PRO A 102 -12.95 15.67 -35.89
N SER A 103 -13.46 15.58 -34.66
CA SER A 103 -14.89 15.53 -34.35
C SER A 103 -15.09 16.11 -32.97
N GLU A 104 -15.81 17.22 -32.90
CA GLU A 104 -16.09 17.90 -31.63
C GLU A 104 -16.94 17.02 -30.71
N ALA A 105 -17.97 16.36 -31.25
CA ALA A 105 -18.86 15.49 -30.48
C ALA A 105 -18.12 14.29 -29.88
N ASP A 106 -17.34 13.56 -30.68
CA ASP A 106 -16.59 12.39 -30.19
C ASP A 106 -15.46 12.80 -29.23
N TYR A 107 -14.83 13.96 -29.48
CA TYR A 107 -13.82 14.51 -28.58
C TYR A 107 -14.42 14.85 -27.22
N GLU A 108 -15.53 15.56 -27.17
CA GLU A 108 -16.22 15.91 -25.91
C GLU A 108 -16.66 14.67 -25.14
N GLU A 109 -17.25 13.68 -25.83
CA GLU A 109 -17.72 12.44 -25.21
C GLU A 109 -16.56 11.66 -24.59
N GLU A 110 -15.49 11.39 -25.35
CA GLU A 110 -14.36 10.60 -24.84
C GLU A 110 -13.54 11.36 -23.79
N MET A 111 -13.43 12.69 -23.90
CA MET A 111 -12.81 13.51 -22.85
C MET A 111 -13.64 13.52 -21.56
N ALA A 112 -14.97 13.55 -21.65
CA ALA A 112 -15.84 13.46 -20.48
C ALA A 112 -15.71 12.10 -19.78
N ARG A 113 -15.67 11.01 -20.55
CA ARG A 113 -15.40 9.64 -20.03
C ARG A 113 -14.04 9.58 -19.35
N THR A 114 -12.99 10.06 -20.01
CA THR A 114 -11.63 10.07 -19.45
C THR A 114 -11.53 10.91 -18.16
N ARG A 115 -12.21 12.07 -18.10
CA ARG A 115 -12.26 12.91 -16.89
C ARG A 115 -12.92 12.19 -15.72
N LYS A 116 -14.02 11.46 -15.98
CA LYS A 116 -14.68 10.65 -14.95
C LYS A 116 -13.73 9.57 -14.41
N ASP A 117 -12.98 8.91 -15.29
CA ASP A 117 -12.03 7.88 -14.89
C ASP A 117 -10.87 8.46 -14.06
N ILE A 118 -10.40 9.67 -14.37
CA ILE A 118 -9.39 10.38 -13.56
C ILE A 118 -9.91 10.67 -12.14
N VAL A 119 -11.16 11.11 -12.00
CA VAL A 119 -11.77 11.40 -10.69
C VAL A 119 -11.92 10.12 -9.87
N ASN A 120 -12.39 9.04 -10.49
CA ASN A 120 -12.50 7.74 -9.83
C ASN A 120 -11.12 7.25 -9.37
N PHE A 121 -10.12 7.32 -10.26
CA PHE A 121 -8.74 6.94 -9.96
C PHE A 121 -8.16 7.73 -8.78
N HIS A 122 -8.40 9.04 -8.70
CA HIS A 122 -7.97 9.86 -7.57
C HIS A 122 -8.70 9.52 -6.27
N GLY A 123 -9.95 9.06 -6.33
CA GLY A 123 -10.70 8.62 -5.15
C GLY A 123 -10.24 7.27 -4.60
N GLU A 124 -9.47 6.51 -5.35
CA GLU A 124 -8.90 5.23 -4.93
C GLU A 124 -7.50 5.34 -4.31
N MET A 125 -6.78 6.45 -4.56
CA MET A 125 -5.51 6.79 -3.91
C MET A 125 -5.72 7.22 -2.45
#